data_AF-A0A350YD55-F1
#
_entry.id   AF-A0A350YD55-F1
#
_cell.length_a   1.000
_cell.length_b   1.000
_cell.length_c   1.000
_cell.angle_alpha   90.00
_cell.angle_beta   90.00
_cell.angle_gamma   90.00
#
_symmetry.space_group_name_H-M   'P 1'
#
loop_
_entity.id
_entity.type
_entity.pdbx_description
1 polymer ?
#
loop_
_entity_poly.entity_id
_entity_poly.type
_entity_poly.pdbx_seq_one_letter_code
_entity_poly.pdbx_strand_id
1 'polypeptide(L)'
;MLFAGFLSVGNARFLSHAINPLAGAESERMRVHLRYLSNTLEQVVLFFITNLILATFLDTNSIKLIPILVTLFILGRIAFWIGYLKNPLYRAFGMGVTAYPTAIVLFYDTYRVLFG
;
A
#
# COMPACT_ATOMS: atom_id res chain seq x y z
N MET A 1 -7.83 3.09 -4.91
CA MET A 1 -6.44 2.79 -5.35
C MET A 1 -6.24 1.32 -5.75
N LEU A 2 -6.66 0.34 -4.95
CA LEU A 2 -6.55 -1.10 -5.29
C LEU A 2 -7.44 -1.47 -6.48
N PHE A 3 -8.71 -1.03 -6.48
CA PHE A 3 -9.63 -1.26 -7.59
C PHE A 3 -9.10 -0.72 -8.92
N ALA A 4 -8.48 0.46 -8.92
CA ALA A 4 -7.85 1.03 -10.11
C ALA A 4 -6.68 0.16 -10.64
N GLY A 5 -5.86 -0.39 -9.74
CA GLY A 5 -4.81 -1.34 -10.13
C GLY A 5 -5.38 -2.65 -10.70
N PHE A 6 -6.44 -3.17 -10.09
CA PHE A 6 -7.15 -4.36 -10.54
C PHE A 6 -7.71 -4.17 -11.96
N LEU A 7 -8.41 -3.06 -12.20
CA LEU A 7 -8.90 -2.70 -13.54
C LEU A 7 -7.76 -2.55 -14.55
N SER A 8 -6.63 -1.95 -14.14
CA SER A 8 -5.47 -1.75 -15.02
C SER A 8 -4.87 -3.09 -15.46
N VAL A 9 -4.74 -4.06 -14.55
CA VAL A 9 -4.28 -5.42 -14.88
C VAL A 9 -5.31 -6.15 -15.72
N GLY A 10 -6.59 -6.07 -15.37
CA GLY A 10 -7.68 -6.68 -16.12
C GLY A 10 -7.66 -6.24 -17.58
N ASN A 11 -7.67 -4.93 -17.82
CA ASN A 11 -7.64 -4.35 -19.16
C ASN A 11 -6.38 -4.75 -19.95
N ALA A 12 -5.21 -4.80 -19.29
CA ALA A 12 -3.96 -5.24 -19.92
C ALA A 12 -3.98 -6.72 -20.32
N ARG A 13 -4.69 -7.58 -19.58
CA ARG A 13 -4.85 -9.01 -19.89
C ARG A 13 -5.85 -9.28 -20.99
N PHE A 14 -7.01 -8.63 -20.95
CA PHE A 14 -8.09 -8.88 -21.91
C PHE A 14 -7.69 -8.63 -23.36
N LEU A 15 -6.72 -7.73 -23.59
CA LEU A 15 -6.29 -7.33 -24.92
C LEU A 15 -4.91 -7.91 -25.33
N SER A 16 -4.37 -8.88 -24.59
CA SER A 16 -3.02 -9.40 -24.85
C SER A 16 -2.90 -10.92 -24.72
N HIS A 17 -1.78 -11.46 -25.24
CA HIS A 17 -1.39 -12.86 -25.04
C HIS A 17 -1.15 -13.23 -23.56
N ALA A 18 -1.15 -12.25 -22.65
CA ALA A 18 -1.08 -12.45 -21.21
C ALA A 18 -2.42 -12.84 -20.56
N ILE A 19 -3.46 -13.14 -21.37
CA ILE A 19 -4.72 -13.70 -20.87
C ILE A 19 -4.49 -15.00 -20.08
N ASN A 20 -3.51 -15.81 -20.48
CA ASN A 20 -2.96 -16.86 -19.65
C ASN A 20 -1.83 -16.27 -18.76
N PRO A 21 -2.05 -16.11 -17.45
CA PRO A 21 -1.05 -15.49 -16.56
C PRO A 21 0.21 -16.35 -16.38
N LEU A 22 0.17 -17.64 -16.73
CA LEU A 22 1.32 -18.54 -16.64
C LEU A 22 2.19 -18.53 -17.91
N ALA A 23 1.73 -17.88 -18.98
CA ALA A 23 2.45 -17.85 -20.27
C ALA A 23 3.64 -16.88 -20.29
N GLY A 24 3.83 -16.06 -19.25
CA GLY A 24 4.94 -15.11 -19.17
C GLY A 24 4.89 -13.94 -20.17
N ALA A 25 3.78 -13.78 -20.91
CA ALA A 25 3.62 -12.75 -21.95
C ALA A 25 3.32 -11.34 -21.40
N GLU A 26 3.58 -11.07 -20.12
CA GLU A 26 3.25 -9.81 -19.47
C GLU A 26 4.20 -8.69 -19.89
N SER A 27 3.66 -7.55 -20.33
CA SER A 27 4.44 -6.35 -20.64
C SER A 27 5.09 -5.76 -19.39
N GLU A 28 6.13 -4.94 -19.57
CA GLU A 28 6.81 -4.28 -18.45
C GLU A 28 5.85 -3.45 -17.58
N ARG A 29 4.94 -2.69 -18.22
CA ARG A 29 3.91 -1.91 -17.53
C ARG A 29 2.95 -2.79 -16.75
N MET A 30 2.56 -3.93 -17.32
CA MET A 30 1.69 -4.89 -16.64
C MET A 30 2.36 -5.47 -15.38
N ARG A 31 3.65 -5.81 -15.46
CA ARG A 31 4.43 -6.23 -14.28
C ARG A 31 4.48 -5.16 -13.19
N VAL A 32 4.55 -3.87 -13.56
CA VAL A 32 4.46 -2.76 -12.60
C VAL A 32 3.11 -2.76 -11.88
N HIS A 33 1.99 -2.90 -12.60
CA HIS A 33 0.67 -2.95 -11.99
C HIS A 33 0.49 -4.16 -11.05
N LEU A 34 0.99 -5.33 -11.43
CA LEU A 34 0.95 -6.54 -10.61
C LEU A 34 1.77 -6.39 -9.33
N ARG A 35 3.00 -5.88 -9.44
CA ARG A 35 3.85 -5.59 -8.28
C ARG A 35 3.25 -4.51 -7.40
N TYR A 36 2.61 -3.50 -7.98
CA TYR A 36 1.86 -2.50 -7.22
C TYR A 36 0.71 -3.13 -6.44
N LEU A 37 -0.07 -4.04 -7.03
CA LEU A 37 -1.19 -4.70 -6.35
C LEU A 37 -0.71 -5.56 -5.17
N SER A 38 0.25 -6.46 -5.37
CA SER A 38 0.79 -7.31 -4.30
C SER A 38 1.36 -6.46 -3.15
N ASN A 39 2.21 -5.49 -3.50
CA ASN A 39 2.83 -4.63 -2.50
C ASN A 39 1.79 -3.77 -1.75
N THR A 40 0.74 -3.30 -2.43
CA THR A 40 -0.31 -2.53 -1.77
C THR A 40 -1.15 -3.42 -0.85
N LEU A 41 -1.42 -4.67 -1.23
CA LEU A 41 -2.14 -5.61 -0.37
C LEU A 41 -1.35 -5.88 0.92
N GLU A 42 -0.06 -6.21 0.81
CA GLU A 42 0.84 -6.41 1.96
C GLU A 42 0.87 -5.19 2.88
N GLN A 43 1.05 -3.99 2.31
CA GLN A 43 1.08 -2.73 3.06
C GLN A 43 -0.27 -2.42 3.72
N VAL A 44 -1.40 -2.66 3.03
CA VAL A 44 -2.74 -2.42 3.59
C VAL A 44 -3.03 -3.35 4.75
N VAL A 45 -2.64 -4.62 4.68
CA VAL A 45 -2.82 -5.57 5.78
C VAL A 45 -2.07 -5.10 7.03
N LEU A 46 -0.79 -4.75 6.89
CA LEU A 46 0.01 -4.22 8.01
C LEU A 46 -0.56 -2.92 8.57
N PHE A 47 -0.89 -1.97 7.68
CA PHE A 47 -1.47 -0.69 8.07
C PHE A 47 -2.82 -0.85 8.79
N PHE A 48 -3.67 -1.76 8.32
CA PHE A 48 -4.96 -2.02 8.93
C PHE A 48 -4.83 -2.63 10.32
N ILE A 49 -4.01 -3.68 10.48
CA ILE A 49 -3.78 -4.33 11.77
C ILE A 49 -3.22 -3.33 12.80
N THR A 50 -2.20 -2.56 12.40
CA THR A 50 -1.60 -1.54 13.28
C THR A 50 -2.60 -0.46 13.67
N ASN A 51 -3.36 0.10 12.73
CA ASN A 51 -4.33 1.15 13.08
C ASN A 51 -5.50 0.63 13.93
N LEU A 52 -5.88 -0.64 13.81
CA LEU A 52 -6.87 -1.25 14.70
C LEU A 52 -6.36 -1.34 16.13
N ILE A 53 -5.11 -1.74 16.34
CA ILE A 53 -4.51 -1.83 17.68
C ILE A 53 -4.35 -0.42 18.25
N LEU A 54 -3.79 0.51 17.47
CA LEU A 54 -3.65 1.92 17.84
C LEU A 54 -4.97 2.52 18.31
N ALA A 55 -6.08 2.25 17.62
CA ALA A 55 -7.40 2.76 17.98
C ALA A 55 -7.85 2.41 19.40
N THR A 56 -7.33 1.32 19.99
CA THR A 56 -7.65 0.93 21.37
C THR A 56 -6.91 1.77 22.42
N PHE A 57 -5.84 2.46 22.03
CA PHE A 57 -5.01 3.27 22.91
C PHE A 57 -5.24 4.79 22.79
N LEU A 58 -5.97 5.24 21.76
CA LEU A 58 -6.21 6.66 21.52
C LEU A 58 -7.40 7.19 22.33
N ASP A 59 -7.24 8.38 22.90
CA ASP A 59 -8.33 9.15 23.50
C ASP A 59 -9.08 9.99 22.43
N THR A 60 -10.20 10.61 22.83
CA THR A 60 -11.06 11.41 21.94
C THR A 60 -10.29 12.52 21.21
N ASN A 61 -9.28 13.13 21.84
CA ASN A 61 -8.51 14.19 21.20
C ASN A 61 -7.49 13.67 20.17
N SER A 62 -7.00 12.44 20.36
CA SER A 62 -5.95 11.84 19.54
C SER A 62 -6.51 10.95 18.43
N ILE A 63 -7.79 10.56 18.47
CA ILE A 63 -8.42 9.67 17.47
C ILE A 63 -8.32 10.21 16.02
N LYS A 64 -8.20 11.54 15.85
CA LYS A 64 -7.93 12.21 14.57
C LYS A 64 -6.62 11.75 13.89
N LEU A 65 -5.72 11.10 14.63
CA LEU A 65 -4.50 10.52 14.07
C LEU A 65 -4.80 9.44 13.03
N ILE A 66 -5.85 8.62 13.25
CA ILE A 66 -6.24 7.55 12.31
C ILE A 66 -6.58 8.12 10.92
N PRO A 67 -7.51 9.07 10.76
CA PRO A 67 -7.80 9.62 9.44
C PRO A 67 -6.58 10.32 8.80
N ILE A 68 -5.70 10.96 9.59
CA ILE A 68 -4.45 11.54 9.07
C ILE A 68 -3.55 10.45 8.48
N LEU A 69 -3.33 9.36 9.22
CA LEU A 69 -2.53 8.21 8.77
C LEU A 69 -3.14 7.56 7.52
N VAL A 70 -4.47 7.43 7.45
CA VAL A 70 -5.19 6.91 6.28
C VAL A 70 -4.97 7.82 5.06
N THR A 71 -5.13 9.13 5.21
CA THR A 71 -4.90 10.08 4.12
C THR A 71 -3.46 10.00 3.63
N LEU A 72 -2.48 9.99 4.56
CA LEU A 72 -1.07 9.87 4.20
C LEU A 72 -0.77 8.56 3.47
N PHE A 73 -1.35 7.45 3.93
CA PHE A 73 -1.20 6.15 3.30
C PHE A 73 -1.73 6.15 1.86
N ILE A 74 -2.94 6.68 1.64
CA ILE A 74 -3.55 6.77 0.30
C ILE A 74 -2.68 7.61 -0.64
N LEU A 75 -2.23 8.79 -0.19
CA LEU A 75 -1.35 9.66 -0.99
C LEU A 75 0.00 8.97 -1.29
N GLY A 76 0.57 8.29 -0.31
CA GLY A 76 1.79 7.48 -0.48
C GLY A 76 1.62 6.38 -1.53
N ARG A 77 0.48 5.69 -1.56
CA ARG A 77 0.18 4.66 -2.58
C ARG A 77 0.01 5.23 -3.97
N ILE A 78 -0.64 6.39 -4.10
CA ILE A 78 -0.77 7.09 -5.39
C ILE A 78 0.63 7.50 -5.89
N ALA A 79 1.45 8.10 -5.03
CA ALA A 79 2.81 8.49 -5.36
C ALA A 79 3.69 7.28 -5.72
N PHE A 80 3.57 6.18 -4.97
CA PHE A 80 4.25 4.91 -5.29
C PHE A 80 3.88 4.44 -6.69
N TRP A 81 2.59 4.41 -7.03
CA TRP A 81 2.13 3.82 -8.29
C TRP A 81 2.55 4.66 -9.48
N ILE A 82 2.31 5.98 -9.43
CA ILE A 82 2.72 6.92 -10.49
C ILE A 82 4.24 6.93 -10.65
N GLY A 83 4.97 6.94 -9.54
CA GLY A 83 6.43 6.88 -9.55
C GLY A 83 6.92 5.61 -10.22
N TYR A 84 6.36 4.45 -9.86
CA TYR A 84 6.78 3.16 -10.41
C TYR A 84 6.51 3.03 -11.91
N LEU A 85 5.42 3.62 -12.41
CA LEU A 85 5.14 3.65 -13.85
C LEU A 85 6.14 4.50 -14.64
N LYS A 86 6.78 5.49 -14.01
CA LYS A 86 7.79 6.36 -14.64
C LYS A 86 9.20 5.79 -14.53
N ASN A 87 9.59 5.34 -13.35
CA ASN A 87 10.90 4.76 -13.09
C ASN A 87 10.85 3.81 -11.87
N PRO A 88 11.49 2.63 -11.92
CA PRO A 88 11.55 1.70 -10.79
C PRO A 88 12.02 2.30 -9.46
N LEU A 89 12.87 3.33 -9.48
CA LEU A 89 13.41 4.00 -8.29
C LEU A 89 12.43 5.00 -7.68
N TYR A 90 11.59 5.67 -8.47
CA TYR A 90 10.69 6.72 -7.99
C TYR A 90 9.59 6.20 -7.07
N ARG A 91 9.32 4.89 -7.09
CA ARG A 91 8.40 4.25 -6.14
C ARG A 91 8.88 4.32 -4.69
N ALA A 92 10.18 4.52 -4.46
CA ALA A 92 10.78 4.53 -3.12
C ALA A 92 10.21 5.62 -2.22
N PHE A 93 9.87 6.79 -2.77
CA PHE A 93 9.23 7.86 -2.02
C PHE A 93 7.88 7.40 -1.45
N GLY A 94 7.00 6.87 -2.30
CA GLY A 94 5.71 6.35 -1.87
C GLY A 94 5.83 5.18 -0.90
N MET A 95 6.87 4.33 -1.04
CA MET A 95 7.18 3.29 -0.05
C MET A 95 7.51 3.89 1.31
N GLY A 96 8.38 4.90 1.37
CA GLY A 96 8.76 5.52 2.64
C GLY A 96 7.56 6.18 3.34
N VAL A 97 6.74 6.90 2.58
CA VAL A 97 5.54 7.57 3.09
C VAL A 97 4.53 6.60 3.71
N THR A 98 4.43 5.35 3.22
CA THR A 98 3.53 4.34 3.82
C THR A 98 4.21 3.48 4.87
N ALA A 99 5.44 3.03 4.63
CA ALA A 99 6.13 2.08 5.50
C ALA A 99 6.59 2.71 6.82
N TYR A 100 7.16 3.92 6.80
CA TYR A 100 7.70 4.52 8.03
C TYR A 100 6.61 4.83 9.06
N PRO A 101 5.48 5.50 8.71
CA PRO A 101 4.41 5.70 9.69
C PRO A 101 3.83 4.39 10.21
N THR A 102 3.64 3.39 9.33
CA THR A 102 3.14 2.07 9.73
C THR A 102 4.08 1.39 10.72
N ALA A 103 5.40 1.43 10.47
CA ALA A 103 6.39 0.86 11.37
C ALA A 103 6.44 1.58 12.72
N ILE A 104 6.37 2.92 12.72
CA ILE A 104 6.34 3.72 13.95
C ILE A 104 5.12 3.34 14.80
N VAL A 105 3.94 3.25 14.18
CA VAL A 105 2.70 2.83 14.88
C VAL A 105 2.84 1.40 15.41
N LEU A 106 3.35 0.46 14.59
CA LEU A 106 3.58 -0.92 15.03
C LEU A 106 4.49 -1.00 16.27
N PHE A 107 5.59 -0.25 16.29
CA PHE A 107 6.48 -0.22 17.45
C PHE A 107 5.82 0.42 18.68
N TYR A 108 5.07 1.50 18.48
CA TYR A 108 4.29 2.11 19.55
C TYR A 108 3.26 1.13 20.15
N ASP A 109 2.48 0.48 19.29
CA ASP A 109 1.48 -0.50 19.68
C ASP A 109 2.12 -1.67 20.44
N THR A 110 3.24 -2.19 19.94
CA THR A 110 4.00 -3.28 20.60
C THR A 110 4.45 -2.87 21.99
N TYR A 111 4.98 -1.65 22.14
CA TYR A 111 5.39 -1.12 23.43
C TYR A 111 4.20 -0.98 24.39
N ARG A 112 3.07 -0.44 23.91
CA ARG A 112 1.84 -0.25 24.69
C ARG A 112 1.22 -1.57 25.14
N VAL A 113 1.27 -2.62 24.32
CA VAL A 113 0.75 -3.94 24.68
C VAL A 113 1.62 -4.64 25.73
N LEU A 114 2.95 -4.45 25.68
CA LEU A 114 3.88 -5.17 26.55
C LEU A 114 4.14 -4.48 27.90
N PHE A 115 4.10 -3.15 27.94
CA PHE A 115 4.53 -2.35 29.10
C PHE A 115 3.49 -1.32 29.57
N GLY A 116 2.42 -1.11 28.81
CA GLY A 116 1.30 -0.24 29.16
C GLY A 116 0.12 -1.02 29.72
#